data_AF-A0A842P658-F1
#
_entry.id   AF-A0A842P658-F1
#
_cell.length_a   1.000
_cell.length_b   1.000
_cell.length_c   1.000
_cell.angle_alpha   90.00
_cell.angle_beta   90.00
_cell.angle_gamma   90.00
#
_symmetry.space_group_name_H-M   'P 1'
#
loop_
_entity.id
_entity.type
_entity.pdbx_description
1 polymer ?
#
loop_
_entity_poly.entity_id
_entity_poly.type
_entity_poly.pdbx_seq_one_letter_code
_entity_poly.pdbx_strand_id
1 'polypeptide(L)'
;MGKEMDWGTLLRESAANIRQLSLYYPVEKDAAKVTRKYPMRINPYYLSLIKEREDAIWKQSVPDLRELEDEEGVPDPLHEENDSPVAGLVHRYPDRVLLLVSNRCAMYCRFCTRKRGVGDPFKRIKKEQVLNGIEYIREHEEIRDVLISGGDPLLLKDEELAFFLERLKEIKHVEVLRIGTRVACSLPQRITDGLVSLLRRYHPLYINTHFNHPGEFTEESRRACSTIADAGIPLGDQTVLLRGINDSVDVMNALIRGLWSMRVTPYYIYQADLTKGTKHFRTDVDLGIEIFKRLKFHPSLPMPHFVIDAPGGGGKIPITPECRFYDVINGDGVEVLNLDYLEYNVLKSRLEDAGDKGAGIIVIELREIEKNKEDKGVYELLKQNHPLYINMHLNHPDELTEDVKRVAPMLCDAGVPLGDRINLIEGVNNDPKVIKELAHELLKLRVKPYYLHADSEEDGLAIINSLRGFTTGMAVPHLVVGDRIISPNYIVEKTREKIVLRNYQGRTFEYPNTNS
;
A
#
# COMPACT_ATOMS: atom_id res chain seq x y z
N MET A 1 -0.66 18.08 31.65
CA MET A 1 -0.85 16.95 30.71
C MET A 1 -2.34 16.75 30.48
N GLY A 2 -2.87 17.27 29.37
CA GLY A 2 -4.24 16.96 28.96
C GLY A 2 -4.33 15.47 28.62
N LYS A 3 -5.38 14.80 29.08
CA LYS A 3 -5.60 13.37 28.80
C LYS A 3 -5.75 13.20 27.27
N GLU A 4 -4.90 12.40 26.64
CA GLU A 4 -5.02 12.06 25.22
C GLU A 4 -6.44 11.50 25.00
N MET A 5 -7.21 12.10 24.09
CA MET A 5 -8.60 11.70 23.89
C MET A 5 -8.66 10.32 23.24
N ASP A 6 -9.55 9.46 23.74
CA ASP A 6 -9.75 8.14 23.12
C ASP A 6 -10.32 8.29 21.71
N TRP A 7 -9.99 7.33 20.84
CA TRP A 7 -10.42 7.33 19.44
C TRP A 7 -11.95 7.40 19.26
N GLY A 8 -12.71 6.84 20.22
CA GLY A 8 -14.17 6.88 20.21
C GLY A 8 -14.71 8.29 20.46
N THR A 9 -14.07 9.03 21.37
CA THR A 9 -14.35 10.46 21.61
C THR A 9 -14.03 11.29 20.38
N LEU A 10 -12.83 11.15 19.79
CA LEU A 10 -12.45 11.83 18.55
C LEU A 10 -13.45 11.57 17.40
N LEU A 11 -13.94 10.34 17.28
CA LEU A 11 -14.92 9.99 16.26
C LEU A 11 -16.31 10.60 16.53
N ARG A 12 -16.73 10.69 17.80
CA ARG A 12 -18.01 11.33 18.17
C ARG A 12 -17.98 12.84 17.96
N GLU A 13 -16.84 13.48 18.21
CA GLU A 13 -16.64 14.93 18.09
C GLU A 13 -16.30 15.39 16.67
N SER A 14 -16.38 14.48 15.69
CA SER A 14 -16.09 14.82 14.30
C SER A 14 -17.05 15.85 13.73
N ALA A 15 -16.53 16.78 12.93
CA ALA A 15 -17.33 17.64 12.09
C ALA A 15 -17.95 16.81 10.95
N ALA A 16 -19.27 16.61 10.99
CA ALA A 16 -20.03 15.79 10.04
C ALA A 16 -20.90 16.63 9.07
N ASN A 17 -20.91 17.95 9.22
CA ASN A 17 -21.57 18.88 8.31
C ASN A 17 -20.89 20.26 8.34
N ILE A 18 -21.23 21.10 7.36
CA ILE A 18 -20.65 22.44 7.19
C ILE A 18 -20.87 23.34 8.41
N ARG A 19 -22.01 23.23 9.11
CA ARG A 19 -22.25 24.00 10.35
C ARG A 19 -21.27 23.63 11.44
N GLN A 20 -20.95 22.34 11.61
CA GLN A 20 -19.95 21.91 12.57
C GLN A 20 -18.54 22.30 12.12
N LEU A 21 -18.22 22.18 10.83
CA LEU A 21 -16.92 22.61 10.30
C LEU A 21 -16.71 24.12 10.48
N SER A 22 -17.77 24.93 10.37
CA SER A 22 -17.71 26.38 10.57
C SER A 22 -17.34 26.82 11.99
N LEU A 23 -17.33 25.90 12.96
CA LEU A 23 -16.81 26.16 14.31
C LEU A 23 -15.28 26.19 14.35
N TYR A 24 -14.62 25.57 13.36
CA TYR A 24 -13.16 25.47 13.29
C TYR A 24 -12.58 26.40 12.22
N TYR A 25 -13.23 26.50 11.06
CA TYR A 25 -12.73 27.26 9.91
C TYR A 25 -13.85 28.06 9.24
N PRO A 26 -13.56 29.25 8.67
CA PRO A 26 -14.54 29.98 7.86
C PRO A 26 -14.79 29.21 6.55
N VAL A 27 -15.97 28.59 6.46
CA VAL A 27 -16.40 27.82 5.28
C VAL A 27 -17.65 28.42 4.66
N GLU A 28 -17.72 28.35 3.33
CA GLU A 28 -18.85 28.85 2.57
C GLU A 28 -20.09 27.98 2.81
N LYS A 29 -21.24 28.64 3.01
CA LYS A 29 -22.52 27.95 3.21
C LYS A 29 -22.89 27.05 2.04
N ASP A 30 -22.42 27.40 0.84
CA ASP A 30 -22.68 26.67 -0.39
C ASP A 30 -22.04 25.28 -0.42
N ALA A 31 -20.97 25.05 0.33
CA ALA A 31 -20.38 23.72 0.51
C ALA A 31 -21.40 22.69 1.10
N ALA A 32 -22.48 23.16 1.72
CA ALA A 32 -23.55 22.29 2.20
C ALA A 32 -24.30 21.58 1.05
N LYS A 33 -24.27 22.15 -0.16
CA LYS A 33 -24.76 21.48 -1.38
C LYS A 33 -23.98 20.20 -1.65
N VAL A 34 -22.66 20.22 -1.44
CA VAL A 34 -21.79 19.06 -1.62
C VAL A 34 -22.10 17.99 -0.57
N THR A 35 -22.21 18.38 0.70
CA THR A 35 -22.44 17.43 1.81
C THR A 35 -23.79 16.72 1.76
N ARG A 36 -24.77 17.28 1.02
CA ARG A 36 -26.06 16.62 0.75
C ARG A 36 -25.92 15.43 -0.21
N LYS A 37 -24.93 15.47 -1.11
CA LYS A 37 -24.66 14.40 -2.08
C LYS A 37 -23.56 13.46 -1.60
N TYR A 38 -22.51 14.02 -1.00
CA TYR A 38 -21.31 13.31 -0.58
C TYR A 38 -21.06 13.56 0.90
N PRO A 39 -21.32 12.57 1.77
CA PRO A 39 -21.14 12.70 3.21
C PRO A 39 -19.78 13.29 3.61
N MET A 40 -19.76 14.02 4.71
CA MET A 40 -18.56 14.60 5.29
C MET A 40 -18.37 14.04 6.70
N ARG A 41 -17.11 13.85 7.07
CA ARG A 41 -16.68 13.58 8.44
C ARG A 41 -15.20 13.89 8.54
N ILE A 42 -14.83 14.77 9.45
CA ILE A 42 -13.43 15.08 9.77
C ILE A 42 -13.32 15.10 11.30
N ASN A 43 -12.49 14.22 11.86
CA ASN A 43 -12.30 14.14 13.31
C ASN A 43 -11.35 15.25 13.80
N PRO A 44 -11.38 15.61 15.10
CA PRO A 44 -10.55 16.69 15.63
C PRO A 44 -9.05 16.52 15.39
N TYR A 45 -8.52 15.30 15.42
CA TYR A 45 -7.11 15.03 15.12
C TYR A 45 -6.79 15.38 13.66
N TYR A 46 -7.59 14.93 12.69
CA TYR A 46 -7.30 15.26 11.28
C TYR A 46 -7.56 16.75 10.97
N LEU A 47 -8.53 17.38 11.66
CA LEU A 47 -8.75 18.83 11.57
C LEU A 47 -7.55 19.66 12.06
N SER A 48 -6.81 19.18 13.06
CA SER A 48 -5.63 19.89 13.59
C SER A 48 -4.41 19.81 12.67
N LEU A 49 -4.45 18.95 11.65
CA LEU A 49 -3.38 18.85 10.65
C LEU A 49 -3.48 19.91 9.54
N ILE A 50 -4.65 20.55 9.41
CA ILE A 50 -4.86 21.66 8.49
C ILE A 50 -4.11 22.88 9.05
N LYS A 51 -3.13 23.36 8.28
CA LYS A 51 -2.35 24.56 8.61
C LYS A 51 -2.99 25.79 7.98
N GLU A 52 -3.41 25.67 6.72
CA GLU A 52 -3.95 26.77 5.94
C GLU A 52 -5.10 26.30 5.05
N ARG A 53 -5.99 27.23 4.68
CA ARG A 53 -7.07 26.94 3.73
C ARG A 53 -6.45 26.52 2.39
N GLU A 54 -7.04 25.51 1.75
CA GLU A 54 -6.56 24.94 0.48
C GLU A 54 -5.18 24.24 0.55
N ASP A 55 -4.63 24.00 1.74
CA ASP A 55 -3.47 23.13 1.88
C ASP A 55 -3.80 21.67 1.51
N ALA A 56 -2.77 20.83 1.47
CA ALA A 56 -2.89 19.43 1.08
C ALA A 56 -3.85 18.62 1.98
N ILE A 57 -3.98 18.96 3.26
CA ILE A 57 -4.86 18.24 4.20
C ILE A 57 -6.30 18.74 4.05
N TRP A 58 -6.48 20.05 3.88
CA TRP A 58 -7.76 20.69 3.59
C TRP A 58 -8.38 20.07 2.35
N LYS A 59 -7.67 20.06 1.22
CA LYS A 59 -8.14 19.51 -0.05
C LYS A 59 -8.59 18.05 0.07
N GLN A 60 -7.90 17.25 0.88
CA GLN A 60 -8.26 15.84 1.07
C GLN A 60 -9.52 15.62 1.91
N SER A 61 -9.93 16.57 2.74
CA SER A 61 -10.94 16.36 3.80
C SER A 61 -12.15 17.30 3.73
N VAL A 62 -11.98 18.54 3.27
CA VAL A 62 -13.02 19.57 3.22
C VAL A 62 -13.75 19.56 1.88
N PRO A 63 -15.10 19.54 1.85
CA PRO A 63 -15.88 19.53 0.62
C PRO A 63 -15.65 20.74 -0.28
N ASP A 64 -15.57 20.49 -1.59
CA ASP A 64 -15.37 21.50 -2.62
C ASP A 64 -16.54 21.52 -3.61
N LEU A 65 -16.96 22.70 -4.05
CA LEU A 65 -18.06 22.85 -5.02
C LEU A 65 -17.77 22.18 -6.36
N ARG A 66 -16.50 22.08 -6.76
CA ARG A 66 -16.04 21.39 -7.98
C ARG A 66 -16.39 19.89 -7.97
N GLU A 67 -16.72 19.31 -6.81
CA GLU A 67 -17.25 17.95 -6.73
C GLU A 67 -18.63 17.79 -7.38
N LEU A 68 -19.39 18.89 -7.53
CA LEU A 68 -20.70 18.90 -8.17
C LEU A 68 -20.62 19.15 -9.69
N GLU A 69 -19.48 19.65 -10.17
CA GLU A 69 -19.21 20.05 -11.56
C GLU A 69 -18.64 18.90 -12.41
N ASP A 70 -18.36 17.74 -11.80
CA ASP A 70 -17.80 16.60 -12.50
C ASP A 70 -18.86 15.87 -13.34
N GLU A 71 -18.97 16.21 -14.62
CA GLU A 71 -19.91 15.57 -15.55
C GLU A 71 -19.43 14.21 -16.08
N GLU A 72 -18.12 14.04 -16.25
CA GLU A 72 -17.47 12.86 -16.85
C GLU A 72 -17.34 11.67 -15.91
N GLY A 73 -17.17 11.93 -14.61
CA GLY A 73 -16.96 10.86 -13.65
C GLY A 73 -18.15 9.92 -13.58
N VAL A 74 -17.89 8.66 -13.24
CA VAL A 74 -18.92 7.63 -13.09
C VAL A 74 -18.99 7.15 -11.62
N PRO A 75 -20.15 6.71 -11.11
CA PRO A 75 -20.26 6.31 -9.71
C PRO A 75 -19.38 5.11 -9.32
N ASP A 76 -19.24 4.14 -10.22
CA ASP A 76 -18.45 2.92 -10.02
C ASP A 76 -17.48 2.70 -11.21
N PRO A 77 -16.40 3.50 -11.32
CA PRO A 77 -15.48 3.41 -12.46
C PRO A 77 -14.77 2.07 -12.50
N LEU A 78 -14.62 1.41 -11.36
CA LEU A 78 -13.89 0.16 -11.24
C LEU A 78 -14.79 -1.05 -11.37
N HIS A 79 -16.09 -0.92 -11.62
CA HIS A 79 -17.02 -2.05 -11.80
C HIS A 79 -17.09 -2.99 -10.57
N GLU A 80 -16.86 -2.47 -9.36
CA GLU A 80 -16.87 -3.27 -8.14
C GLU A 80 -18.24 -3.92 -7.86
N GLU A 81 -19.34 -3.27 -8.22
CA GLU A 81 -20.70 -3.79 -7.96
C GLU A 81 -21.07 -4.94 -8.89
N ASN A 82 -20.54 -4.95 -10.12
CA ASN A 82 -20.85 -5.97 -11.12
C ASN A 82 -19.83 -7.11 -11.13
N ASP A 83 -18.58 -6.87 -10.71
CA ASP A 83 -17.59 -7.92 -10.37
C ASP A 83 -17.90 -8.57 -8.99
N SER A 84 -19.16 -8.52 -8.55
CA SER A 84 -19.58 -8.94 -7.21
C SER A 84 -20.46 -10.20 -7.28
N PRO A 85 -19.88 -11.41 -7.14
CA PRO A 85 -20.66 -12.65 -7.19
C PRO A 85 -21.66 -12.76 -6.03
N VAL A 86 -21.33 -12.15 -4.89
CA VAL A 86 -22.23 -11.94 -3.75
C VAL A 86 -22.06 -10.53 -3.21
N ALA A 87 -23.16 -9.92 -2.75
CA ALA A 87 -23.16 -8.53 -2.32
C ALA A 87 -22.09 -8.23 -1.27
N GLY A 88 -21.19 -7.29 -1.57
CA GLY A 88 -20.11 -6.89 -0.68
C GLY A 88 -18.81 -7.69 -0.82
N LEU A 89 -18.73 -8.61 -1.77
CA LEU A 89 -17.49 -9.29 -2.15
C LEU A 89 -17.21 -9.03 -3.63
N VAL A 90 -16.01 -8.54 -3.95
CA VAL A 90 -15.55 -8.33 -5.34
C VAL A 90 -14.54 -9.42 -5.69
N HIS A 91 -14.79 -10.19 -6.74
CA HIS A 91 -13.92 -11.26 -7.23
C HIS A 91 -13.48 -10.98 -8.67
N ARG A 92 -12.50 -10.09 -8.82
CA ARG A 92 -11.98 -9.67 -10.13
C ARG A 92 -10.81 -10.52 -10.62
N TYR A 93 -9.93 -10.88 -9.70
CA TYR A 93 -8.70 -11.59 -10.02
C TYR A 93 -8.85 -13.08 -9.71
N PRO A 94 -8.09 -13.97 -10.37
CA PRO A 94 -8.31 -15.40 -10.28
C PRO A 94 -8.17 -16.01 -8.88
N ASP A 95 -7.38 -15.40 -7.99
CA ASP A 95 -6.94 -16.04 -6.74
C ASP A 95 -7.15 -15.18 -5.49
N ARG A 96 -7.89 -14.07 -5.61
CA ARG A 96 -8.06 -13.13 -4.51
C ARG A 96 -9.33 -12.31 -4.62
N VAL A 97 -9.84 -11.93 -3.45
CA VAL A 97 -11.08 -11.19 -3.31
C VAL A 97 -10.92 -9.95 -2.45
N LEU A 98 -11.83 -9.02 -2.63
CA LEU A 98 -12.04 -7.86 -1.77
C LEU A 98 -13.36 -8.04 -1.03
N LEU A 99 -13.31 -8.16 0.30
CA LEU A 99 -14.46 -8.29 1.18
C LEU A 99 -14.74 -6.96 1.87
N LEU A 100 -15.88 -6.34 1.57
CA LEU A 100 -16.32 -5.09 2.19
C LEU A 100 -17.01 -5.42 3.52
N VAL A 101 -16.49 -4.88 4.63
CA VAL A 101 -17.02 -5.16 5.99
C VAL A 101 -17.58 -3.93 6.70
N SER A 102 -17.35 -2.74 6.13
CA SER A 102 -17.74 -1.46 6.71
C SER A 102 -18.07 -0.48 5.60
N ASN A 103 -18.95 0.48 5.84
CA ASN A 103 -19.13 1.65 4.98
C ASN A 103 -18.74 2.97 5.70
N ARG A 104 -18.06 2.88 6.83
CA ARG A 104 -17.66 4.03 7.67
C ARG A 104 -16.14 4.17 7.66
N CYS A 105 -15.63 5.39 7.59
CA CYS A 105 -14.20 5.73 7.69
C CYS A 105 -13.95 6.64 8.91
N ALA A 106 -12.72 6.85 9.36
CA ALA A 106 -12.45 7.87 10.39
C ALA A 106 -12.60 9.31 9.85
N MET A 107 -12.32 9.47 8.56
CA MET A 107 -12.50 10.69 7.78
C MET A 107 -12.93 10.30 6.37
N TYR A 108 -13.82 11.06 5.74
CA TYR A 108 -14.24 10.78 4.36
C TYR A 108 -13.39 11.58 3.37
N CYS A 109 -12.45 10.90 2.72
CA CYS A 109 -11.58 11.47 1.69
C CYS A 109 -12.43 12.09 0.57
N ARG A 110 -12.13 13.33 0.16
CA ARG A 110 -12.87 13.98 -0.93
C ARG A 110 -12.64 13.30 -2.28
N PHE A 111 -11.54 12.57 -2.42
CA PHE A 111 -11.14 11.80 -3.60
C PHE A 111 -11.48 10.29 -3.52
N CYS A 112 -12.32 9.86 -2.57
CA CYS A 112 -12.60 8.42 -2.34
C CYS A 112 -13.16 7.70 -3.58
N THR A 113 -12.58 6.56 -3.97
CA THR A 113 -13.09 5.71 -5.06
C THR A 113 -14.54 5.25 -4.83
N ARG A 114 -14.89 4.96 -3.57
CA ARG A 114 -16.23 4.47 -3.15
C ARG A 114 -17.15 5.59 -2.65
N LYS A 115 -16.92 6.82 -3.10
CA LYS A 115 -17.72 8.02 -2.77
C LYS A 115 -19.22 7.85 -3.03
N ARG A 116 -19.63 6.91 -3.90
CA ARG A 116 -21.03 6.53 -4.18
C ARG A 116 -21.79 5.91 -3.01
N GLY A 117 -21.11 5.39 -1.98
CA GLY A 117 -21.79 4.69 -0.88
C GLY A 117 -21.13 4.75 0.50
N VAL A 118 -19.85 5.11 0.58
CA VAL A 118 -19.19 5.32 1.87
C VAL A 118 -19.87 6.48 2.61
N GLY A 119 -20.25 6.22 3.86
CA GLY A 119 -20.89 7.17 4.75
C GLY A 119 -22.38 7.40 4.55
N ASP A 120 -22.98 6.75 3.55
CA ASP A 120 -24.43 6.76 3.35
C ASP A 120 -25.10 5.87 4.43
N PRO A 121 -26.00 6.41 5.27
CA PRO A 121 -26.68 5.64 6.30
C PRO A 121 -27.58 4.52 5.75
N PHE A 122 -27.98 4.59 4.48
CA PHE A 122 -28.84 3.60 3.83
C PHE A 122 -28.06 2.48 3.13
N LYS A 123 -26.76 2.66 2.91
CA LYS A 123 -25.87 1.66 2.26
C LYS A 123 -24.93 0.98 3.27
N ARG A 124 -25.43 0.74 4.49
CA ARG A 124 -24.66 0.03 5.52
C ARG A 124 -24.42 -1.41 5.10
N ILE A 125 -23.18 -1.87 5.29
CA ILE A 125 -22.85 -3.27 5.13
C ILE A 125 -23.42 -4.04 6.31
N LYS A 126 -24.32 -4.99 6.04
CA LYS A 126 -24.93 -5.85 7.05
C LYS A 126 -24.00 -7.03 7.34
N LYS A 127 -24.00 -7.49 8.59
CA LYS A 127 -23.23 -8.68 9.02
C LYS A 127 -23.52 -9.92 8.15
N GLU A 128 -24.78 -10.13 7.76
CA GLU A 128 -25.19 -11.22 6.88
C GLU A 128 -24.51 -11.15 5.50
N GLN A 129 -24.34 -9.96 4.93
CA GLN A 129 -23.63 -9.80 3.65
C GLN A 129 -22.16 -10.22 3.77
N VAL A 130 -21.51 -9.85 4.88
CA VAL A 130 -20.13 -10.27 5.16
C VAL A 130 -20.05 -11.78 5.32
N LEU A 131 -21.00 -12.39 6.02
CA LEU A 131 -21.05 -13.85 6.19
C LEU A 131 -21.26 -14.58 4.85
N ASN A 132 -22.13 -14.07 3.98
CA ASN A 132 -22.30 -14.63 2.63
C ASN A 132 -21.02 -14.51 1.80
N GLY A 133 -20.26 -13.42 1.95
CA GLY A 133 -18.94 -13.28 1.34
C GLY A 133 -17.92 -14.30 1.88
N ILE A 134 -17.93 -14.56 3.19
CA ILE A 134 -17.07 -15.60 3.79
C ILE A 134 -17.45 -16.99 3.29
N GLU A 135 -18.75 -17.29 3.13
CA GLU A 135 -19.19 -18.58 2.59
C GLU A 135 -18.78 -18.76 1.13
N TYR A 136 -18.94 -17.71 0.32
CA TYR A 136 -18.42 -17.70 -1.04
C TYR A 136 -16.92 -18.03 -1.08
N ILE A 137 -16.11 -17.42 -0.21
CA ILE A 137 -14.67 -17.73 -0.11
C ILE A 137 -14.43 -19.18 0.26
N ARG A 138 -15.24 -19.75 1.16
CA ARG A 138 -15.12 -21.15 1.59
C ARG A 138 -15.39 -22.14 0.47
N GLU A 139 -16.32 -21.82 -0.43
CA GLU A 139 -16.71 -22.67 -1.56
C GLU A 139 -15.73 -22.61 -2.76
N HIS A 140 -14.81 -21.64 -2.79
CA HIS A 140 -13.94 -21.34 -3.92
C HIS A 140 -12.46 -21.53 -3.53
N GLU A 141 -11.94 -22.74 -3.73
CA GLU A 141 -10.59 -23.17 -3.29
C GLU A 141 -9.44 -22.43 -3.97
N GLU A 142 -9.69 -21.78 -5.12
CA GLU A 142 -8.70 -20.96 -5.81
C GLU A 142 -8.35 -19.67 -5.08
N ILE A 143 -9.17 -19.23 -4.10
CA ILE A 143 -9.00 -17.97 -3.37
C ILE A 143 -7.97 -18.13 -2.25
N ARG A 144 -6.85 -17.45 -2.38
CA ARG A 144 -5.70 -17.55 -1.47
C ARG A 144 -5.49 -16.30 -0.63
N ASP A 145 -5.91 -15.14 -1.16
CA ASP A 145 -5.71 -13.83 -0.58
C ASP A 145 -7.04 -13.09 -0.41
N VAL A 146 -7.35 -12.70 0.82
CA VAL A 146 -8.56 -11.96 1.17
C VAL A 146 -8.19 -10.57 1.67
N LEU A 147 -8.59 -9.54 0.92
CA LEU A 147 -8.48 -8.14 1.33
C LEU A 147 -9.78 -7.69 2.01
N ILE A 148 -9.73 -7.48 3.32
CA ILE A 148 -10.79 -6.85 4.12
C ILE A 148 -10.73 -5.33 3.93
N SER A 149 -11.83 -4.72 3.47
CA SER A 149 -11.92 -3.28 3.20
C SER A 149 -13.38 -2.78 3.27
N GLY A 150 -13.74 -1.78 2.46
CA GLY A 150 -15.03 -1.09 2.47
C GLY A 150 -14.84 0.42 2.54
N GLY A 151 -15.43 1.02 3.57
CA GLY A 151 -15.00 2.29 4.12
C GLY A 151 -13.68 2.11 4.85
N ASP A 152 -13.73 1.64 6.10
CA ASP A 152 -12.53 1.28 6.85
C ASP A 152 -12.84 0.13 7.85
N PRO A 153 -12.15 -1.02 7.76
CA PRO A 153 -12.35 -2.15 8.67
C PRO A 153 -11.98 -1.84 10.11
N LEU A 154 -11.00 -0.96 10.34
CA LEU A 154 -10.57 -0.62 11.70
C LEU A 154 -11.56 0.31 12.43
N LEU A 155 -12.66 0.71 11.77
CA LEU A 155 -13.78 1.40 12.41
C LEU A 155 -14.80 0.43 13.03
N LEU A 156 -14.66 -0.88 12.77
CA LEU A 156 -15.39 -1.90 13.51
C LEU A 156 -14.88 -1.97 14.95
N LYS A 157 -15.74 -2.47 15.85
CA LYS A 157 -15.32 -2.83 17.20
C LYS A 157 -14.36 -4.02 17.13
N ASP A 158 -13.47 -4.13 18.11
CA ASP A 158 -12.47 -5.21 18.18
C ASP A 158 -13.15 -6.59 18.10
N GLU A 159 -14.25 -6.79 18.82
CA GLU A 159 -14.95 -8.09 18.85
C GLU A 159 -15.57 -8.45 17.49
N GLU A 160 -16.07 -7.45 16.76
CA GLU A 160 -16.65 -7.64 15.44
C GLU A 160 -15.58 -7.92 14.38
N LEU A 161 -14.45 -7.22 14.46
CA LEU A 161 -13.31 -7.48 13.59
C LEU A 161 -12.73 -8.89 13.83
N ALA A 162 -12.53 -9.29 15.09
CA ALA A 162 -12.09 -10.64 15.44
C ALA A 162 -13.05 -11.71 14.92
N PHE A 163 -14.37 -11.50 15.05
CA PHE A 163 -15.38 -12.44 14.57
C PHE A 163 -15.25 -12.75 13.08
N PHE A 164 -14.93 -11.76 12.24
CA PHE A 164 -14.71 -11.95 10.81
C PHE A 164 -13.34 -12.55 10.50
N LEU A 165 -12.28 -12.06 11.14
CA LEU A 165 -10.91 -12.57 10.92
C LEU A 165 -10.77 -14.04 11.32
N GLU A 166 -11.41 -14.46 12.42
CA GLU A 166 -11.41 -15.86 12.89
C GLU A 166 -12.04 -16.79 11.85
N ARG A 167 -13.21 -16.43 11.31
CA ARG A 167 -13.89 -17.23 10.27
C ARG A 167 -13.11 -17.34 8.97
N LEU A 168 -12.46 -16.25 8.57
CA LEU A 168 -11.58 -16.27 7.39
C LEU A 168 -10.36 -17.15 7.63
N LYS A 169 -9.78 -17.10 8.85
CA LYS A 169 -8.60 -17.90 9.21
C LYS A 169 -8.90 -19.41 9.31
N GLU A 170 -10.15 -19.80 9.58
CA GLU A 170 -10.60 -21.19 9.57
C GLU A 170 -10.67 -21.81 8.16
N ILE A 171 -10.60 -20.99 7.10
CA ILE A 171 -10.65 -21.46 5.71
C ILE A 171 -9.23 -21.91 5.30
N LYS A 172 -9.05 -23.21 5.07
CA LYS A 172 -7.72 -23.83 4.90
C LYS A 172 -6.92 -23.30 3.71
N HIS A 173 -7.59 -22.99 2.60
CA HIS A 173 -6.96 -22.48 1.37
C HIS A 173 -6.68 -20.98 1.41
N VAL A 174 -7.17 -20.24 2.42
CA VAL A 174 -6.85 -18.82 2.60
C VAL A 174 -5.47 -18.71 3.25
N GLU A 175 -4.49 -18.36 2.43
CA GLU A 175 -3.08 -18.26 2.82
C GLU A 175 -2.77 -16.91 3.47
N VAL A 176 -3.36 -15.81 2.96
CA VAL A 176 -3.01 -14.43 3.36
C VAL A 176 -4.26 -13.60 3.63
N LEU A 177 -4.27 -12.91 4.77
CA LEU A 177 -5.25 -11.87 5.08
C LEU A 177 -4.63 -10.49 4.94
N ARG A 178 -5.40 -9.53 4.43
CA ARG A 178 -4.96 -8.13 4.31
C ARG A 178 -6.05 -7.18 4.75
N ILE A 179 -5.69 -6.09 5.40
CA ILE A 179 -6.63 -5.02 5.78
C ILE A 179 -6.25 -3.74 5.05
N GLY A 180 -7.19 -3.16 4.30
CA GLY A 180 -7.05 -1.81 3.74
C GLY A 180 -7.65 -0.78 4.69
N THR A 181 -6.83 0.11 5.26
CA THR A 181 -7.27 1.07 6.30
C THR A 181 -6.54 2.39 6.21
N ARG A 182 -7.27 3.50 6.32
CA ARG A 182 -6.67 4.84 6.47
C ARG A 182 -6.51 5.23 7.94
N VAL A 183 -6.88 4.37 8.89
CA VAL A 183 -6.88 4.72 10.32
C VAL A 183 -5.51 5.11 10.85
N ALA A 184 -4.43 4.43 10.44
CA ALA A 184 -3.08 4.78 10.89
C ALA A 184 -2.67 6.23 10.53
N CYS A 185 -3.26 6.76 9.45
CA CYS A 185 -3.08 8.14 9.01
C CYS A 185 -4.12 9.09 9.62
N SER A 186 -5.40 8.72 9.59
CA SER A 186 -6.54 9.63 9.84
C SER A 186 -7.14 9.58 11.24
N LEU A 187 -6.85 8.54 12.03
CA LEU A 187 -7.25 8.39 13.42
C LEU A 187 -6.28 7.42 14.13
N PRO A 188 -4.98 7.76 14.23
CA PRO A 188 -3.95 6.87 14.76
C PRO A 188 -4.25 6.38 16.18
N GLN A 189 -5.04 7.12 16.97
CA GLN A 189 -5.46 6.75 18.32
C GLN A 189 -6.29 5.44 18.37
N ARG A 190 -6.84 5.00 17.24
CA ARG A 190 -7.54 3.70 17.15
C ARG A 190 -6.57 2.51 17.17
N ILE A 191 -5.29 2.75 16.87
CA ILE A 191 -4.23 1.75 16.98
C ILE A 191 -3.81 1.63 18.45
N THR A 192 -4.59 0.87 19.20
CA THR A 192 -4.36 0.56 20.61
C THR A 192 -3.60 -0.76 20.75
N ASP A 193 -2.94 -0.96 21.90
CA ASP A 193 -2.29 -2.23 22.23
C ASP A 193 -3.28 -3.41 22.15
N GLY A 194 -4.54 -3.19 22.54
CA GLY A 194 -5.61 -4.19 22.46
C GLY A 194 -5.94 -4.59 21.01
N LEU A 195 -6.10 -3.62 20.12
CA LEU A 195 -6.33 -3.88 18.69
C LEU A 195 -5.14 -4.63 18.09
N VAL A 196 -3.93 -4.13 18.34
CA VAL A 196 -2.71 -4.71 17.76
C VAL A 196 -2.48 -6.13 18.27
N SER A 197 -2.70 -6.38 19.56
CA SER A 197 -2.65 -7.73 20.15
C SER A 197 -3.67 -8.68 19.53
N LEU A 198 -4.87 -8.19 19.21
CA LEU A 198 -5.89 -8.96 18.49
C LEU A 198 -5.43 -9.32 17.08
N LEU A 199 -4.95 -8.33 16.32
CA LEU A 199 -4.53 -8.50 14.93
C LEU A 199 -3.38 -9.50 14.79
N ARG A 200 -2.43 -9.49 15.74
CA ARG A 200 -1.28 -10.42 15.79
C ARG A 200 -1.68 -11.90 15.80
N ARG A 201 -2.89 -12.25 16.27
CA ARG A 201 -3.37 -13.64 16.31
C ARG A 201 -3.71 -14.21 14.93
N TYR A 202 -3.80 -13.38 13.90
CA TYR A 202 -4.28 -13.76 12.57
C TYR A 202 -3.17 -13.77 11.51
N HIS A 203 -1.90 -13.86 11.92
CA HIS A 203 -0.77 -13.97 11.00
C HIS A 203 -0.87 -15.18 10.05
N PRO A 204 -0.39 -15.09 8.78
CA PRO A 204 0.17 -13.90 8.15
C PRO A 204 -0.94 -12.88 7.80
N LEU A 205 -0.79 -11.68 8.33
CA LEU A 205 -1.70 -10.55 8.16
C LEU A 205 -0.89 -9.34 7.68
N TYR A 206 -1.42 -8.64 6.67
CA TYR A 206 -0.83 -7.41 6.16
C TYR A 206 -1.78 -6.23 6.32
N ILE A 207 -1.23 -5.04 6.44
CA ILE A 207 -2.03 -3.80 6.45
C ILE A 207 -1.55 -2.89 5.32
N ASN A 208 -2.48 -2.49 4.46
CA ASN A 208 -2.27 -1.42 3.50
C ASN A 208 -2.89 -0.13 4.03
N THR A 209 -2.06 0.87 4.27
CA THR A 209 -2.45 2.21 4.66
C THR A 209 -2.56 3.17 3.47
N HIS A 210 -2.87 4.43 3.75
CA HIS A 210 -3.30 5.39 2.74
C HIS A 210 -2.91 6.85 3.11
N PHE A 211 -1.61 7.09 3.14
CA PHE A 211 -1.01 8.42 3.19
C PHE A 211 -0.88 8.99 1.77
N ASN A 212 -1.07 10.29 1.64
CA ASN A 212 -0.96 11.02 0.38
C ASN A 212 -0.06 12.25 0.48
N HIS A 213 0.23 12.74 1.70
CA HIS A 213 1.08 13.92 1.87
C HIS A 213 1.97 13.82 3.11
N PRO A 214 3.23 14.31 3.09
CA PRO A 214 4.12 14.30 4.25
C PRO A 214 3.57 15.02 5.49
N GLY A 215 2.65 15.96 5.28
CA GLY A 215 1.93 16.65 6.36
C GLY A 215 1.06 15.73 7.23
N GLU A 216 0.84 14.49 6.80
CA GLU A 216 0.12 13.47 7.57
C GLU A 216 1.06 12.68 8.50
N PHE A 217 2.38 12.90 8.46
CA PHE A 217 3.36 12.23 9.32
C PHE A 217 3.52 12.92 10.66
N THR A 218 2.56 12.69 11.55
CA THR A 218 2.59 13.20 12.93
C THR A 218 3.30 12.24 13.88
N GLU A 219 3.51 12.67 15.12
CA GLU A 219 4.00 11.77 16.18
C GLU A 219 3.03 10.59 16.40
N GLU A 220 1.72 10.86 16.40
CA GLU A 220 0.69 9.85 16.58
C GLU A 220 0.63 8.87 15.40
N SER A 221 0.73 9.33 14.15
CA SER A 221 0.73 8.45 12.98
C SER A 221 2.00 7.60 12.92
N ARG A 222 3.16 8.18 13.28
CA ARG A 222 4.45 7.46 13.39
C ARG A 222 4.38 6.37 14.46
N ARG A 223 3.80 6.70 15.62
CA ARG A 223 3.58 5.76 16.71
C ARG A 223 2.64 4.63 16.27
N ALA A 224 1.51 4.96 15.65
CA ALA A 224 0.55 3.98 15.16
C ALA A 224 1.18 3.00 14.15
N CYS A 225 1.91 3.50 13.15
CA CYS A 225 2.64 2.65 12.19
C CYS A 225 3.69 1.78 12.90
N SER A 226 4.45 2.37 13.83
CA SER A 226 5.46 1.63 14.59
C SER A 226 4.87 0.51 15.44
N THR A 227 3.79 0.78 16.18
CA THR A 227 3.11 -0.23 17.00
C THR A 227 2.58 -1.39 16.16
N ILE A 228 2.07 -1.13 14.95
CA ILE A 228 1.64 -2.19 14.03
C ILE A 228 2.85 -2.98 13.53
N ALA A 229 3.92 -2.31 13.11
CA ALA A 229 5.14 -2.96 12.63
C ALA A 229 5.80 -3.83 13.72
N ASP A 230 5.86 -3.36 14.97
CA ASP A 230 6.40 -4.08 16.13
C ASP A 230 5.58 -5.33 16.49
N ALA A 231 4.34 -5.42 16.02
CA ALA A 231 3.53 -6.63 16.14
C ALA A 231 3.77 -7.67 15.04
N GLY A 232 4.75 -7.42 14.18
CA GLY A 232 5.13 -8.27 13.06
C GLY A 232 4.19 -8.21 11.87
N ILE A 233 3.38 -7.15 11.76
CA ILE A 233 2.43 -6.95 10.65
C ILE A 233 3.09 -6.06 9.60
N PRO A 234 3.41 -6.56 8.40
CA PRO A 234 3.99 -5.73 7.36
C PRO A 234 2.99 -4.66 6.89
N LEU A 235 3.51 -3.44 6.74
CA LEU A 235 2.76 -2.27 6.31
C LEU A 235 3.12 -1.90 4.87
N GLY A 236 2.11 -1.79 4.01
CA GLY A 236 2.20 -1.15 2.70
C GLY A 236 1.45 0.17 2.68
N ASP A 237 1.80 1.13 1.81
CA ASP A 237 1.04 2.36 1.58
C ASP A 237 0.53 2.46 0.14
N GLN A 238 -0.72 2.83 0.00
CA GLN A 238 -1.39 3.03 -1.27
C GLN A 238 -1.66 4.52 -1.48
N THR A 239 -0.70 5.26 -2.01
CA THR A 239 -0.87 6.68 -2.34
C THR A 239 -1.72 6.84 -3.60
N VAL A 240 -2.54 7.88 -3.70
CA VAL A 240 -3.18 8.32 -4.95
C VAL A 240 -2.48 9.61 -5.39
N LEU A 241 -2.13 9.70 -6.68
CA LEU A 241 -1.61 10.91 -7.30
C LEU A 241 -2.75 11.91 -7.48
N LEU A 242 -2.68 13.01 -6.76
CA LEU A 242 -3.75 14.00 -6.60
C LEU A 242 -3.23 15.41 -6.92
N ARG A 243 -3.93 16.06 -7.85
CA ARG A 243 -3.61 17.42 -8.32
C ARG A 243 -3.65 18.42 -7.16
N GLY A 244 -2.60 19.22 -7.05
CA GLY A 244 -2.45 20.26 -6.02
C GLY A 244 -2.28 19.71 -4.59
N ILE A 245 -1.95 18.43 -4.44
CA ILE A 245 -1.67 17.76 -3.15
C ILE A 245 -0.28 17.13 -3.21
N ASN A 246 -0.06 16.16 -4.10
CA ASN A 246 1.20 15.40 -4.19
C ASN A 246 1.67 15.20 -5.63
N ASP A 247 1.19 16.02 -6.56
CA ASP A 247 1.54 16.02 -7.98
C ASP A 247 2.87 16.72 -8.27
N SER A 248 3.86 16.54 -7.39
CA SER A 248 5.23 17.01 -7.58
C SER A 248 6.25 15.99 -7.08
N VAL A 249 7.43 16.01 -7.70
CA VAL A 249 8.55 15.11 -7.36
C VAL A 249 8.98 15.31 -5.91
N ASP A 250 9.10 16.55 -5.46
CA ASP A 250 9.60 16.87 -4.11
C ASP A 250 8.65 16.33 -3.03
N VAL A 251 7.34 16.53 -3.21
CA VAL A 251 6.33 16.04 -2.27
C VAL A 251 6.29 14.51 -2.26
N MET A 252 6.32 13.86 -3.43
CA MET A 252 6.35 12.40 -3.51
C MET A 252 7.63 11.80 -2.93
N ASN A 253 8.78 12.42 -3.16
CA ASN A 253 10.04 11.99 -2.57
C ASN A 253 9.99 12.06 -1.04
N ALA A 254 9.52 13.19 -0.49
CA ALA A 254 9.32 13.35 0.95
C ALA A 254 8.31 12.34 1.52
N LEU A 255 7.24 12.04 0.78
CA LEU A 255 6.23 11.04 1.15
C LEU A 255 6.85 9.64 1.23
N ILE A 256 7.51 9.19 0.17
CA ILE A 256 8.17 7.88 0.08
C ILE A 256 9.21 7.71 1.20
N ARG A 257 10.08 8.71 1.40
CA ARG A 257 11.09 8.68 2.47
C ARG A 257 10.46 8.63 3.86
N GLY A 258 9.41 9.42 4.07
CA GLY A 258 8.73 9.45 5.36
C GLY A 258 7.97 8.15 5.67
N LEU A 259 7.28 7.56 4.68
CA LEU A 259 6.68 6.23 4.79
C LEU A 259 7.73 5.19 5.21
N TRP A 260 8.87 5.20 4.52
CA TRP A 260 9.97 4.29 4.80
C TRP A 260 10.51 4.44 6.22
N SER A 261 10.71 5.67 6.69
CA SER A 261 11.14 5.96 8.07
C SER A 261 10.20 5.41 9.15
N MET A 262 8.93 5.15 8.81
CA MET A 262 7.92 4.58 9.70
C MET A 262 7.73 3.07 9.50
N ARG A 263 8.61 2.42 8.74
CA ARG A 263 8.51 1.00 8.36
C ARG A 263 7.25 0.69 7.56
N VAL A 264 6.75 1.69 6.82
CA VAL A 264 5.67 1.54 5.86
C VAL A 264 6.27 1.48 4.47
N THR A 265 6.05 0.38 3.78
CA THR A 265 6.53 0.18 2.41
C THR A 265 5.65 0.95 1.43
N PRO A 266 6.18 1.91 0.65
CA PRO A 266 5.45 2.47 -0.49
C PRO A 266 5.08 1.34 -1.45
N TYR A 267 3.78 1.12 -1.63
CA TYR A 267 3.27 -0.02 -2.36
C TYR A 267 2.74 0.40 -3.73
N TYR A 268 1.76 1.28 -3.76
CA TYR A 268 1.21 1.81 -5.02
C TYR A 268 1.18 3.33 -5.02
N ILE A 269 1.42 3.90 -6.20
CA ILE A 269 0.92 5.22 -6.56
C ILE A 269 -0.20 4.97 -7.57
N TYR A 270 -1.44 5.24 -7.18
CA TYR A 270 -2.59 5.16 -8.08
C TYR A 270 -2.72 6.46 -8.86
N GLN A 271 -2.89 6.35 -10.17
CA GLN A 271 -3.57 7.39 -10.92
C GLN A 271 -5.00 7.55 -10.37
N ALA A 272 -5.49 8.78 -10.20
CA ALA A 272 -6.81 9.02 -9.65
C ALA A 272 -7.93 8.36 -10.50
N ASP A 273 -8.84 7.65 -9.85
CA ASP A 273 -9.97 6.99 -10.53
C ASP A 273 -10.93 8.01 -11.17
N LEU A 274 -11.67 7.55 -12.19
CA LEU A 274 -12.73 8.33 -12.86
C LEU A 274 -14.02 8.41 -12.03
N THR A 275 -13.90 8.45 -10.70
CA THR A 275 -15.05 8.48 -9.78
C THR A 275 -15.81 9.80 -9.91
N LYS A 276 -17.13 9.75 -9.90
CA LYS A 276 -17.98 10.95 -9.93
C LYS A 276 -17.66 11.89 -8.76
N GLY A 277 -17.30 13.12 -9.10
CA GLY A 277 -17.03 14.20 -8.14
C GLY A 277 -15.56 14.32 -7.76
N THR A 278 -14.65 13.70 -8.51
CA THR A 278 -13.20 13.75 -8.24
C THR A 278 -12.38 14.35 -9.39
N LYS A 279 -13.00 14.82 -10.49
CA LYS A 279 -12.31 15.41 -11.66
C LYS A 279 -11.20 16.40 -11.31
N HIS A 280 -11.46 17.32 -10.38
CA HIS A 280 -10.50 18.35 -9.99
C HIS A 280 -9.22 17.81 -9.30
N PHE A 281 -9.23 16.55 -8.84
CA PHE A 281 -8.04 15.87 -8.32
C PHE A 281 -7.25 15.09 -9.39
N ARG A 282 -7.83 14.80 -10.55
CA ARG A 282 -7.17 13.98 -11.57
C ARG A 282 -5.96 14.71 -12.15
N THR A 283 -4.84 14.01 -12.28
CA THR A 283 -3.64 14.48 -12.98
C THR A 283 -3.58 13.89 -14.38
N ASP A 284 -2.79 14.50 -15.24
CA ASP A 284 -2.48 13.90 -16.55
C ASP A 284 -1.57 12.68 -16.31
N VAL A 285 -1.73 11.60 -17.08
CA VAL A 285 -0.92 10.37 -16.88
C VAL A 285 0.55 10.65 -17.19
N ASP A 286 0.82 11.55 -18.14
CA ASP A 286 2.14 12.06 -18.45
C ASP A 286 2.88 12.63 -17.23
N LEU A 287 2.16 13.38 -16.37
CA LEU A 287 2.73 13.93 -15.14
C LEU A 287 3.12 12.82 -14.16
N GLY A 288 2.25 11.82 -13.99
CA GLY A 288 2.55 10.66 -13.15
C GLY A 288 3.75 9.87 -13.64
N ILE A 289 3.87 9.68 -14.96
CA ILE A 289 5.05 9.07 -15.59
C ILE A 289 6.31 9.88 -15.32
N GLU A 290 6.26 11.21 -15.47
CA GLU A 290 7.41 12.08 -15.23
C GLU A 290 7.87 12.06 -13.77
N ILE A 291 6.93 12.14 -12.83
CA ILE A 291 7.22 12.04 -11.40
C ILE A 291 7.86 10.69 -11.09
N PHE A 292 7.27 9.60 -11.58
CA PHE A 292 7.79 8.25 -11.37
C PHE A 292 9.20 8.09 -11.95
N LYS A 293 9.46 8.58 -13.16
CA LYS A 293 10.79 8.59 -13.78
C LYS A 293 11.81 9.27 -12.86
N ARG A 294 11.50 10.47 -12.36
CA ARG A 294 12.42 11.26 -11.53
C ARG A 294 12.68 10.64 -10.15
N LEU A 295 11.69 9.96 -9.55
CA LEU A 295 11.85 9.27 -8.26
C LEU A 295 12.69 7.99 -8.36
N LYS A 296 12.58 7.28 -9.48
CA LYS A 296 13.17 5.95 -9.69
C LYS A 296 14.70 5.94 -9.75
N PHE A 297 15.35 7.07 -9.98
CA PHE A 297 16.81 7.17 -10.07
C PHE A 297 17.52 7.23 -8.72
N HIS A 298 16.79 7.18 -7.60
CA HIS A 298 17.38 7.06 -6.28
C HIS A 298 17.59 5.56 -5.95
N PRO A 299 18.83 5.04 -5.95
CA PRO A 299 19.14 3.60 -5.93
C PRO A 299 18.73 2.85 -4.64
N SER A 300 18.09 3.56 -3.69
CA SER A 300 17.78 3.08 -2.35
C SER A 300 16.40 3.52 -1.87
N LEU A 301 15.60 4.17 -2.73
CA LEU A 301 14.20 4.42 -2.42
C LEU A 301 13.39 3.13 -2.66
N PRO A 302 12.52 2.73 -1.72
CA PRO A 302 11.58 1.63 -1.92
C PRO A 302 10.54 2.06 -2.97
N MET A 303 10.81 1.77 -4.24
CA MET A 303 9.98 2.27 -5.32
C MET A 303 8.59 1.59 -5.29
N PRO A 304 7.49 2.36 -5.22
CA PRO A 304 6.14 1.81 -5.40
C PRO A 304 5.90 1.45 -6.87
N HIS A 305 4.81 0.73 -7.15
CA HIS A 305 4.31 0.58 -8.52
C HIS A 305 3.40 1.78 -8.86
N PHE A 306 3.65 2.51 -9.95
CA PHE A 306 2.67 3.45 -10.48
C PHE A 306 1.64 2.68 -11.30
N VAL A 307 0.36 2.80 -10.96
CA VAL A 307 -0.71 1.99 -11.54
C VAL A 307 -1.91 2.83 -11.96
N ILE A 308 -2.57 2.40 -13.03
CA ILE A 308 -3.93 2.84 -13.37
C ILE A 308 -4.86 1.65 -13.08
N ASP A 309 -5.86 1.82 -12.21
CA ASP A 309 -6.93 0.83 -12.10
C ASP A 309 -7.87 1.03 -13.29
N ALA A 310 -7.85 0.08 -14.21
CA ALA A 310 -8.50 0.21 -15.50
C ALA A 310 -10.02 0.35 -15.34
N PRO A 311 -10.63 1.39 -15.96
CA PRO A 311 -12.08 1.57 -15.93
C PRO A 311 -12.83 0.31 -16.39
N GLY A 312 -14.01 0.07 -15.85
CA GLY A 312 -14.82 -1.10 -16.21
C GLY A 312 -14.29 -2.43 -15.66
N GLY A 313 -13.47 -2.40 -14.60
CA GLY A 313 -13.04 -3.61 -13.89
C GLY A 313 -11.85 -4.32 -14.54
N GLY A 314 -11.04 -3.61 -15.32
CA GLY A 314 -9.86 -4.21 -15.96
C GLY A 314 -8.74 -4.59 -14.98
N GLY A 315 -8.78 -4.04 -13.77
CA GLY A 315 -7.79 -4.24 -12.72
C GLY A 315 -6.62 -3.26 -12.81
N LYS A 316 -5.66 -3.41 -11.90
CA LYS A 316 -4.51 -2.53 -11.71
C LYS A 316 -3.48 -2.84 -12.78
N ILE A 317 -3.19 -1.85 -13.62
CA ILE A 317 -2.23 -1.96 -14.72
C ILE A 317 -1.03 -1.08 -14.36
N PRO A 318 0.15 -1.68 -14.12
CA PRO A 318 1.39 -0.93 -13.90
C PRO A 318 1.76 -0.09 -15.12
N ILE A 319 2.12 1.16 -14.85
CA ILE A 319 2.69 2.10 -15.81
C ILE A 319 4.15 2.26 -15.47
N THR A 320 4.97 1.42 -16.09
CA THR A 320 6.42 1.48 -15.90
C THR A 320 7.03 2.25 -17.07
N PRO A 321 7.59 3.44 -16.84
CA PRO A 321 8.31 4.13 -17.89
C PRO A 321 9.60 3.39 -18.26
N GLU A 322 9.93 3.41 -19.55
CA GLU A 322 11.28 3.06 -20.02
C GLU A 322 12.29 4.03 -19.38
N CYS A 323 13.17 3.49 -18.53
CA CYS A 323 14.23 4.23 -17.82
C CYS A 323 15.53 3.40 -17.83
N ARG A 324 16.69 4.05 -17.86
CA ARG A 324 18.04 3.46 -17.67
C ARG A 324 18.67 4.05 -16.40
N PHE A 325 19.26 3.27 -15.49
CA PHE A 325 19.67 3.72 -14.15
C PHE A 325 20.62 4.95 -14.05
N TYR A 326 21.28 5.39 -15.14
CA TYR A 326 22.41 6.33 -15.06
C TYR A 326 22.13 7.82 -15.29
N ASP A 327 20.88 8.26 -15.48
CA ASP A 327 20.60 9.69 -15.66
C ASP A 327 20.44 10.41 -14.31
N VAL A 328 21.56 11.00 -13.88
CA VAL A 328 21.79 11.97 -12.78
C VAL A 328 22.12 11.38 -11.40
N ILE A 329 23.43 11.27 -11.13
CA ILE A 329 24.02 11.02 -9.81
C ILE A 329 24.50 12.36 -9.23
N ASN A 330 24.18 12.62 -7.95
CA ASN A 330 25.17 13.02 -6.92
C ASN A 330 24.52 13.14 -5.53
N GLY A 331 25.03 12.37 -4.55
CA GLY A 331 25.15 12.84 -3.16
C GLY A 331 24.33 12.16 -2.05
N ASP A 332 23.59 11.08 -2.28
CA ASP A 332 22.64 10.58 -1.28
C ASP A 332 23.26 9.53 -0.34
N GLY A 333 23.47 9.92 0.93
CA GLY A 333 24.13 9.14 1.99
C GLY A 333 23.49 7.79 2.30
N VAL A 334 23.77 6.79 1.47
CA VAL A 334 23.39 5.38 1.65
C VAL A 334 24.66 4.56 1.78
N GLU A 335 24.75 3.75 2.84
CA GLU A 335 25.86 2.82 3.04
C GLU A 335 25.36 1.38 2.89
N VAL A 336 26.07 0.62 2.05
CA VAL A 336 25.80 -0.80 1.83
C VAL A 336 26.77 -1.60 2.67
N LEU A 337 26.25 -2.35 3.64
CA LEU A 337 27.02 -3.24 4.48
C LEU A 337 26.84 -4.67 3.94
N ASN A 338 27.92 -5.22 3.38
CA ASN A 338 27.96 -6.64 3.05
C ASN A 338 28.33 -7.42 4.32
N LEU A 339 27.39 -8.21 4.85
CA LEU A 339 27.59 -9.00 6.06
C LEU A 339 27.36 -10.48 5.73
N ASP A 340 28.46 -11.23 5.61
CA ASP A 340 28.38 -12.68 5.41
C ASP A 340 27.85 -13.40 6.67
N TYR A 341 27.87 -12.77 7.86
CA TYR A 341 27.40 -13.33 9.13
C TYR A 341 26.81 -12.28 10.08
N LEU A 342 25.70 -12.61 10.76
CA LEU A 342 25.07 -11.78 11.80
C LEU A 342 25.65 -12.08 13.19
N GLU A 343 26.78 -11.45 13.54
CA GLU A 343 27.31 -11.46 14.91
C GLU A 343 27.06 -10.12 15.60
N TYR A 344 26.54 -10.14 16.83
CA TYR A 344 26.17 -8.92 17.57
C TYR A 344 27.26 -7.86 17.60
N ASN A 345 28.49 -8.24 17.96
CA ASN A 345 29.61 -7.30 18.07
C ASN A 345 30.04 -6.71 16.72
N VAL A 346 30.01 -7.53 15.66
CA VAL A 346 30.35 -7.08 14.29
C VAL A 346 29.28 -6.14 13.78
N LEU A 347 28.01 -6.51 13.91
CA LEU A 347 26.88 -5.70 13.48
C LEU A 347 26.83 -4.37 14.23
N LYS A 348 27.01 -4.38 15.55
CA LYS A 348 27.04 -3.17 16.38
C LYS A 348 28.10 -2.17 15.92
N SER A 349 29.33 -2.64 15.74
CA SER A 349 30.43 -1.77 15.29
C SER A 349 30.17 -1.18 13.90
N ARG A 350 29.56 -1.94 12.99
CA ARG A 350 29.22 -1.46 11.63
C ARG A 350 28.09 -0.43 11.63
N LEU A 351 27.08 -0.61 12.49
CA LEU A 351 25.97 0.34 12.62
C LEU A 351 26.44 1.67 13.23
N GLU A 352 27.34 1.62 14.22
CA GLU A 352 27.95 2.82 14.81
C GLU A 352 28.73 3.63 13.76
N ASP A 353 29.58 2.97 12.95
CA ASP A 353 30.34 3.60 11.85
C ASP A 353 29.43 4.23 10.78
N ALA A 354 28.33 3.56 10.41
CA ALA A 354 27.36 4.08 9.45
C ALA A 354 26.58 5.29 9.99
N GLY A 355 26.26 5.28 11.30
CA GLY A 355 25.64 6.41 11.99
C GLY A 355 26.53 7.66 11.98
N ASP A 356 27.82 7.50 12.25
CA ASP A 356 28.80 8.60 12.24
C ASP A 356 28.96 9.24 10.85
N LYS A 357 28.73 8.48 9.77
CA LYS A 357 28.76 8.98 8.38
C LYS A 357 27.47 9.67 7.94
N GLY A 358 26.45 9.75 8.79
CA GLY A 358 25.17 10.38 8.47
C GLY A 358 24.35 9.60 7.44
N ALA A 359 24.50 8.27 7.39
CA ALA A 359 23.74 7.43 6.47
C ALA A 359 22.24 7.46 6.79
N GLY A 360 21.41 7.75 5.79
CA GLY A 360 19.96 7.83 5.93
C GLY A 360 19.23 6.50 5.79
N ILE A 361 19.88 5.48 5.22
CA ILE A 361 19.37 4.11 5.01
C ILE A 361 20.58 3.16 5.08
N ILE A 362 20.48 2.11 5.91
CA ILE A 362 21.50 1.05 6.01
C ILE A 362 20.98 -0.21 5.32
N VAL A 363 21.73 -0.73 4.35
CA VAL A 363 21.41 -1.99 3.66
C VAL A 363 22.29 -3.12 4.17
N ILE A 364 21.69 -4.22 4.64
CA ILE A 364 22.37 -5.44 5.07
C ILE A 364 22.10 -6.54 4.04
N GLU A 365 23.15 -7.10 3.44
CA GLU A 365 23.04 -8.28 2.58
C GLU A 365 23.04 -9.56 3.43
N LEU A 366 22.00 -10.39 3.33
CA LEU A 366 21.98 -11.73 3.92
C LEU A 366 22.40 -12.78 2.89
N ARG A 367 23.53 -13.45 3.14
CA ARG A 367 24.03 -14.61 2.38
C ARG A 367 24.16 -15.79 3.34
N GLU A 368 23.62 -16.95 2.95
CA GLU A 368 23.74 -18.25 3.65
C GLU A 368 23.76 -18.19 5.20
N ILE A 369 22.59 -18.33 5.85
CA ILE A 369 22.51 -18.36 7.31
C ILE A 369 22.85 -19.79 7.81
N GLU A 370 23.94 -19.96 8.56
CA GLU A 370 24.26 -21.25 9.20
C GLU A 370 23.25 -21.61 10.32
N LYS A 371 22.91 -22.91 10.40
CA LYS A 371 21.86 -23.55 11.22
C LYS A 371 21.77 -23.19 12.72
N ASN A 372 22.78 -22.57 13.32
CA ASN A 372 22.96 -22.57 14.78
C ASN A 372 22.91 -21.20 15.47
N LYS A 373 22.51 -20.11 14.80
CA LYS A 373 22.55 -18.77 15.43
C LYS A 373 21.14 -18.19 15.66
N GLU A 374 20.72 -18.19 16.92
CA GLU A 374 19.65 -17.34 17.47
C GLU A 374 20.27 -16.37 18.47
N ASP A 375 20.89 -15.28 17.99
CA ASP A 375 21.40 -14.26 18.90
C ASP A 375 20.31 -13.23 19.20
N LYS A 376 19.59 -13.40 20.33
CA LYS A 376 18.61 -12.42 20.84
C LYS A 376 19.16 -10.99 20.88
N GLY A 377 20.46 -10.80 21.09
CA GLY A 377 21.10 -9.48 21.10
C GLY A 377 21.06 -8.80 19.74
N VAL A 378 21.25 -9.55 18.64
CA VAL A 378 21.20 -9.01 17.26
C VAL A 378 19.83 -8.42 16.96
N TYR A 379 18.76 -9.10 17.35
CA TYR A 379 17.40 -8.64 17.08
C TYR A 379 17.04 -7.36 17.85
N GLU A 380 17.42 -7.28 19.12
CA GLU A 380 17.23 -6.05 19.90
C GLU A 380 18.06 -4.89 19.34
N LEU A 381 19.26 -5.17 18.81
CA LEU A 381 20.07 -4.17 18.14
C LEU A 381 19.41 -3.66 16.85
N LEU A 382 18.85 -4.54 16.02
CA LEU A 382 18.16 -4.16 14.78
C LEU A 382 16.91 -3.32 15.06
N LYS A 383 16.15 -3.64 16.12
CA LYS A 383 15.02 -2.81 16.57
C LYS A 383 15.43 -1.39 16.98
N GLN A 384 16.62 -1.24 17.53
CA GLN A 384 17.11 0.05 18.04
C GLN A 384 17.66 0.97 16.94
N ASN A 385 18.02 0.44 15.76
CA ASN A 385 18.81 1.16 14.75
C ASN A 385 18.07 1.43 13.42
N HIS A 386 16.76 1.68 13.45
CA HIS A 386 16.00 2.01 12.23
C HIS A 386 16.36 3.40 11.65
N PRO A 387 16.40 3.59 10.31
CA PRO A 387 15.88 2.71 9.25
C PRO A 387 16.93 1.71 8.69
N LEU A 388 16.66 0.42 8.89
CA LEU A 388 17.43 -0.70 8.35
C LEU A 388 16.65 -1.36 7.21
N TYR A 389 17.35 -1.67 6.14
CA TYR A 389 16.88 -2.49 5.04
C TYR A 389 17.73 -3.76 4.99
N ILE A 390 17.08 -4.91 4.96
CA ILE A 390 17.77 -6.18 4.80
C ILE A 390 17.42 -6.70 3.42
N ASN A 391 18.44 -6.93 2.60
CA ASN A 391 18.37 -7.61 1.32
C ASN A 391 18.57 -9.11 1.52
N MET A 392 17.68 -9.90 0.94
CA MET A 392 17.89 -11.34 0.75
C MET A 392 18.23 -11.61 -0.71
N HIS A 393 19.34 -12.30 -0.94
CA HIS A 393 19.71 -12.81 -2.26
C HIS A 393 19.25 -14.26 -2.38
N LEU A 394 18.16 -14.46 -3.11
CA LEU A 394 17.63 -15.78 -3.43
C LEU A 394 17.68 -15.98 -4.95
N ASN A 395 18.06 -17.17 -5.37
CA ASN A 395 18.14 -17.60 -6.77
C ASN A 395 17.17 -18.75 -7.10
N HIS A 396 16.68 -19.51 -6.11
CA HIS A 396 15.71 -20.61 -6.28
C HIS A 396 14.80 -20.77 -5.05
N PRO A 397 13.54 -21.25 -5.17
CA PRO A 397 12.69 -21.57 -4.01
C PRO A 397 13.34 -22.50 -2.98
N ASP A 398 14.17 -23.45 -3.41
CA ASP A 398 14.87 -24.36 -2.50
C ASP A 398 15.93 -23.65 -1.62
N GLU A 399 16.34 -22.43 -1.98
CA GLU A 399 17.20 -21.58 -1.16
C GLU A 399 16.43 -20.88 -0.03
N LEU A 400 15.08 -20.97 0.00
CA LEU A 400 14.30 -20.74 1.22
C LEU A 400 14.54 -21.91 2.19
N THR A 401 15.78 -22.01 2.67
CA THR A 401 16.22 -23.03 3.63
C THR A 401 15.39 -22.93 4.90
N GLU A 402 15.41 -23.99 5.72
CA GLU A 402 14.76 -23.95 7.04
C GLU A 402 15.27 -22.78 7.91
N ASP A 403 16.51 -22.32 7.69
CA ASP A 403 17.05 -21.15 8.37
C ASP A 403 16.43 -19.84 7.87
N VAL A 404 16.26 -19.66 6.56
CA VAL A 404 15.57 -18.48 6.00
C VAL A 404 14.10 -18.46 6.44
N LYS A 405 13.43 -19.61 6.36
CA LYS A 405 12.05 -19.78 6.80
C LYS A 405 11.88 -19.52 8.30
N ARG A 406 12.93 -19.75 9.11
CA ARG A 406 12.96 -19.43 10.54
C ARG A 406 13.26 -17.95 10.79
N VAL A 407 14.28 -17.38 10.14
CA VAL A 407 14.79 -16.03 10.42
C VAL A 407 13.92 -14.93 9.83
N ALA A 408 13.38 -15.10 8.61
CA ALA A 408 12.58 -14.05 7.97
C ALA A 408 11.33 -13.68 8.79
N PRO A 409 10.52 -14.65 9.28
CA PRO A 409 9.44 -14.35 10.21
C PRO A 409 9.91 -13.65 11.48
N MET A 410 11.05 -14.06 12.06
CA MET A 410 11.59 -13.44 13.28
C MET A 410 11.99 -11.98 13.09
N LEU A 411 12.62 -11.64 11.96
CA LEU A 411 13.00 -10.26 11.63
C LEU A 411 11.76 -9.41 11.35
N CYS A 412 10.77 -9.94 10.63
CA CYS A 412 9.48 -9.27 10.46
C CYS A 412 8.78 -9.06 11.81
N ASP A 413 8.80 -10.04 12.72
CA ASP A 413 8.27 -9.92 14.10
C ASP A 413 9.02 -8.90 14.96
N ALA A 414 10.30 -8.67 14.66
CA ALA A 414 11.07 -7.58 15.25
C ALA A 414 10.75 -6.21 14.62
N GLY A 415 9.83 -6.15 13.65
CA GLY A 415 9.49 -4.94 12.93
C GLY A 415 10.65 -4.46 12.05
N VAL A 416 11.52 -5.35 11.56
CA VAL A 416 12.54 -5.01 10.59
C VAL A 416 11.98 -5.27 9.19
N PRO A 417 11.82 -4.24 8.32
CA PRO A 417 11.37 -4.46 6.96
C PRO A 417 12.38 -5.32 6.19
N LEU A 418 11.90 -6.45 5.67
CA LEU A 418 12.67 -7.29 4.75
C LEU A 418 12.27 -6.96 3.33
N GLY A 419 13.26 -6.61 2.50
CA GLY A 419 13.08 -6.59 1.06
C GLY A 419 14.04 -7.56 0.40
N ASP A 420 13.63 -8.20 -0.67
CA ASP A 420 14.49 -9.12 -1.39
C ASP A 420 14.84 -8.57 -2.78
N ARG A 421 16.14 -8.65 -3.07
CA ARG A 421 16.68 -8.61 -4.43
C ARG A 421 16.91 -10.05 -4.84
N ILE A 422 15.94 -10.62 -5.53
CA ILE A 422 16.04 -11.94 -6.11
C ILE A 422 16.95 -11.81 -7.34
N ASN A 423 18.15 -12.37 -7.27
CA ASN A 423 19.04 -12.42 -8.42
C ASN A 423 18.73 -13.70 -9.18
N LEU A 424 18.45 -13.60 -10.48
CA LEU A 424 18.30 -14.81 -11.26
C LEU A 424 19.66 -15.23 -11.80
N ILE A 425 20.03 -16.48 -11.48
CA ILE A 425 21.15 -17.19 -12.08
C ILE A 425 20.67 -17.83 -13.38
N GLU A 426 21.55 -17.82 -14.39
CA GLU A 426 21.35 -18.33 -15.73
C GLU A 426 20.76 -19.76 -15.74
N GLY A 427 19.60 -19.94 -16.38
CA GLY A 427 18.96 -21.23 -16.65
C GLY A 427 17.93 -21.73 -15.64
N VAL A 428 17.89 -21.23 -14.40
CA VAL A 428 16.94 -21.66 -13.36
C VAL A 428 15.64 -20.85 -13.37
N ASN A 429 15.68 -19.65 -13.95
CA ASN A 429 14.71 -18.60 -13.69
C ASN A 429 13.78 -18.25 -14.85
N ASN A 430 13.83 -19.06 -15.90
CA ASN A 430 12.97 -18.91 -17.07
C ASN A 430 11.61 -19.61 -16.89
N ASP A 431 11.32 -20.15 -15.69
CA ASP A 431 10.02 -20.75 -15.36
C ASP A 431 9.14 -19.80 -14.53
N PRO A 432 8.16 -19.12 -15.17
CA PRO A 432 7.01 -18.48 -14.52
C PRO A 432 6.45 -19.11 -13.24
N LYS A 433 6.32 -20.44 -13.22
CA LYS A 433 5.67 -21.16 -12.14
C LYS A 433 6.53 -21.11 -10.89
N VAL A 434 7.84 -21.32 -11.05
CA VAL A 434 8.83 -21.25 -9.97
C VAL A 434 8.85 -19.84 -9.35
N ILE A 435 8.83 -18.79 -10.18
CA ILE A 435 8.81 -17.40 -9.70
C ILE A 435 7.50 -17.08 -8.97
N LYS A 436 6.36 -17.56 -9.49
CA LYS A 436 5.07 -17.39 -8.83
C LYS A 436 5.08 -18.09 -7.48
N GLU A 437 5.56 -19.32 -7.39
CA GLU A 437 5.65 -20.06 -6.13
C GLU A 437 6.58 -19.34 -5.15
N LEU A 438 7.77 -18.91 -5.57
CA LEU A 438 8.70 -18.12 -4.76
C LEU A 438 8.04 -16.87 -4.17
N ALA A 439 7.39 -16.07 -5.00
CA ALA A 439 6.72 -14.84 -4.57
C ALA A 439 5.62 -15.12 -3.53
N HIS A 440 4.90 -16.24 -3.66
CA HIS A 440 3.88 -16.63 -2.69
C HIS A 440 4.50 -17.13 -1.38
N GLU A 441 5.57 -17.92 -1.43
CA GLU A 441 6.26 -18.37 -0.23
C GLU A 441 6.89 -17.20 0.53
N LEU A 442 7.47 -16.22 -0.17
CA LEU A 442 7.96 -14.98 0.45
C LEU A 442 6.83 -14.20 1.15
N LEU A 443 5.64 -14.12 0.55
CA LEU A 443 4.48 -13.53 1.21
C LEU A 443 4.05 -14.32 2.47
N LYS A 444 4.18 -15.65 2.49
CA LYS A 444 3.92 -16.44 3.72
C LYS A 444 4.94 -16.12 4.81
N LEU A 445 6.18 -15.84 4.41
CA LEU A 445 7.27 -15.42 5.30
C LEU A 445 7.22 -13.94 5.70
N ARG A 446 6.23 -13.16 5.20
CA ARG A 446 6.10 -11.71 5.45
C ARG A 446 7.16 -10.85 4.77
N VAL A 447 7.71 -11.33 3.66
CA VAL A 447 8.76 -10.68 2.86
C VAL A 447 8.17 -10.15 1.55
N LYS A 448 8.60 -8.96 1.12
CA LYS A 448 8.14 -8.33 -0.13
C LYS A 448 9.24 -8.36 -1.20
N PRO A 449 9.05 -9.08 -2.33
CA PRO A 449 9.97 -9.04 -3.47
C PRO A 449 9.97 -7.68 -4.15
N TYR A 450 11.14 -7.03 -4.18
CA TYR A 450 11.32 -5.70 -4.79
C TYR A 450 11.89 -5.79 -6.20
N TYR A 451 12.98 -6.53 -6.38
CA TYR A 451 13.67 -6.64 -7.65
C TYR A 451 13.95 -8.09 -8.00
N LEU A 452 13.80 -8.39 -9.28
CA LEU A 452 14.07 -9.69 -9.89
C LEU A 452 14.97 -9.47 -11.10
N HIS A 453 16.22 -9.93 -11.09
CA HIS A 453 17.13 -9.71 -12.21
C HIS A 453 16.95 -10.77 -13.29
N ALA A 454 16.54 -10.49 -14.52
CA ALA A 454 16.47 -11.48 -15.60
C ALA A 454 17.74 -11.49 -16.49
N ASP A 455 18.00 -12.62 -17.15
CA ASP A 455 19.14 -12.79 -18.07
C ASP A 455 18.97 -12.00 -19.37
N SER A 456 17.73 -11.95 -19.88
CA SER A 456 17.39 -11.27 -21.13
C SER A 456 16.05 -10.53 -21.05
N GLU A 457 15.84 -9.57 -21.95
CA GLU A 457 14.58 -8.82 -22.06
C GLU A 457 13.42 -9.76 -22.41
N GLU A 458 13.67 -10.79 -23.23
CA GLU A 458 12.69 -11.79 -23.61
C GLU A 458 12.25 -12.65 -22.42
N ASP A 459 13.21 -13.15 -21.63
CA ASP A 459 12.92 -13.96 -20.44
C ASP A 459 12.17 -13.15 -19.38
N GLY A 460 12.65 -11.93 -19.08
CA GLY A 460 11.97 -11.08 -18.12
C GLY A 460 10.57 -10.67 -18.60
N LEU A 461 10.35 -10.45 -19.91
CA LEU A 461 9.00 -10.25 -20.46
C LEU A 461 8.12 -11.50 -20.29
N ALA A 462 8.65 -12.70 -20.54
CA ALA A 462 7.92 -13.94 -20.36
C ALA A 462 7.49 -14.13 -18.90
N ILE A 463 8.41 -13.92 -17.95
CA ILE A 463 8.14 -14.01 -16.52
C ILE A 463 7.08 -13.00 -16.11
N ILE A 464 7.29 -11.69 -16.37
CA ILE A 464 6.34 -10.68 -15.91
C ILE A 464 4.95 -10.85 -16.52
N ASN A 465 4.87 -11.33 -17.78
CA ASN A 465 3.61 -11.63 -18.46
C ASN A 465 2.87 -12.78 -17.79
N SER A 466 3.60 -13.79 -17.31
CA SER A 466 3.02 -14.93 -16.60
C SER A 466 2.52 -14.60 -15.20
N LEU A 467 3.15 -13.63 -14.52
CA LEU A 467 2.76 -13.21 -13.16
C LEU A 467 1.53 -12.31 -13.17
N ARG A 468 1.17 -11.70 -14.31
CA ARG A 468 0.07 -10.73 -14.41
C ARG A 468 -1.23 -11.33 -13.91
N GLY A 469 -1.91 -10.63 -13.02
CA GLY A 469 -3.21 -11.05 -12.48
C GLY A 469 -3.14 -12.18 -11.44
N PHE A 470 -2.06 -12.97 -11.41
CA PHE A 470 -1.87 -14.11 -10.50
C PHE A 470 -1.04 -13.82 -9.24
N THR A 471 -0.53 -12.61 -9.13
CA THR A 471 0.21 -12.12 -7.97
C THR A 471 -0.45 -10.83 -7.50
N THR A 472 -0.54 -10.67 -6.19
CA THR A 472 -0.84 -9.36 -5.59
C THR A 472 0.36 -8.46 -5.90
N GLY A 473 0.18 -7.16 -6.07
CA GLY A 473 1.35 -6.29 -6.30
C GLY A 473 2.38 -6.29 -5.17
N MET A 474 2.05 -6.79 -3.97
CA MET A 474 3.04 -6.99 -2.90
C MET A 474 3.97 -8.17 -3.21
N ALA A 475 3.61 -9.03 -4.15
CA ALA A 475 4.38 -10.17 -4.64
C ALA A 475 4.90 -9.97 -6.07
N VAL A 476 4.65 -8.82 -6.71
CA VAL A 476 5.18 -8.53 -8.06
C VAL A 476 6.50 -7.79 -7.90
N PRO A 477 7.66 -8.43 -8.13
CA PRO A 477 8.92 -7.72 -8.19
C PRO A 477 8.98 -6.84 -9.45
N HIS A 478 9.84 -5.84 -9.41
CA HIS A 478 10.32 -5.19 -10.62
C HIS A 478 11.35 -6.09 -11.30
N LEU A 479 11.08 -6.46 -12.56
CA LEU A 479 12.04 -7.23 -13.37
C LEU A 479 13.10 -6.32 -13.97
N VAL A 480 14.37 -6.68 -13.83
CA VAL A 480 15.54 -5.86 -14.20
C VAL A 480 16.47 -6.67 -15.12
N VAL A 481 16.84 -6.14 -16.29
CA VAL A 481 17.91 -6.70 -17.15
C VAL A 481 19.02 -5.69 -17.24
N GLY A 482 20.21 -6.08 -16.77
CA GLY A 482 21.32 -5.15 -16.58
C GLY A 482 20.89 -3.99 -15.71
N ASP A 483 20.69 -2.83 -16.35
CA ASP A 483 20.29 -1.58 -15.73
C ASP A 483 18.89 -1.07 -16.18
N ARG A 484 18.06 -1.93 -16.76
CA ARG A 484 16.74 -1.58 -17.29
C ARG A 484 15.65 -2.36 -16.59
N ILE A 485 14.62 -1.66 -16.08
CA ILE A 485 13.41 -2.34 -15.63
C ILE A 485 12.60 -2.73 -16.85
N ILE A 486 12.29 -4.02 -16.97
CA ILE A 486 11.40 -4.54 -17.99
C ILE A 486 9.97 -4.20 -17.59
N SER A 487 9.30 -3.48 -18.48
CA SER A 487 7.87 -3.35 -18.43
C SER A 487 7.24 -4.30 -19.44
N PRO A 488 6.16 -4.97 -19.06
CA PRO A 488 5.26 -5.52 -20.05
C PRO A 488 4.68 -4.36 -20.89
N ASN A 489 4.42 -4.57 -22.18
CA ASN A 489 3.77 -3.59 -23.08
C ASN A 489 2.30 -3.33 -22.66
N TYR A 490 2.12 -2.69 -21.50
CA TYR A 490 0.83 -2.34 -20.91
C TYR A 490 0.19 -1.17 -21.63
N ILE A 491 0.99 -0.24 -22.15
CA ILE A 491 0.52 0.88 -22.96
C ILE A 491 0.46 0.40 -24.41
N VAL A 492 -0.76 0.29 -24.95
CA VAL A 492 -1.02 -0.09 -26.34
C VAL A 492 -0.98 1.12 -27.25
N GLU A 493 -1.55 2.23 -26.78
CA GLU A 493 -1.63 3.50 -27.48
C GLU A 493 -1.55 4.63 -26.46
N LYS A 494 -0.87 5.71 -26.82
CA LYS A 494 -0.85 6.93 -26.02
C LYS A 494 -0.94 8.14 -26.94
N THR A 495 -1.97 8.94 -26.71
CA THR A 495 -2.18 10.22 -27.39
C THR A 495 -2.25 11.34 -26.35
N ARG A 496 -2.44 12.58 -26.80
CA ARG A 496 -2.69 13.70 -25.89
C ARG A 496 -3.99 13.53 -25.12
N GLU A 497 -5.02 12.93 -25.71
CA GLU A 497 -6.37 12.86 -25.13
C GLU A 497 -6.55 11.62 -24.25
N LYS A 498 -5.87 10.52 -24.56
CA LYS A 498 -6.09 9.23 -23.92
C LYS A 498 -4.88 8.31 -23.91
N ILE A 499 -4.94 7.35 -23.00
CA ILE A 499 -4.05 6.18 -22.95
C ILE A 499 -4.89 4.91 -23.05
N VAL A 500 -4.46 3.99 -23.92
CA VAL A 500 -5.08 2.66 -24.06
C VAL A 500 -4.17 1.65 -23.40
N LEU A 501 -4.71 0.96 -22.41
CA LEU A 501 -4.02 0.03 -21.53
C LEU A 501 -4.46 -1.40 -21.80
N ARG A 502 -3.54 -2.36 -21.72
CA ARG A 502 -3.85 -3.79 -21.81
C ARG A 502 -3.77 -4.44 -20.44
N ASN A 503 -4.85 -5.06 -19.97
CA ASN A 503 -4.82 -5.77 -18.68
C ASN A 503 -4.13 -7.14 -18.78
N TYR A 504 -4.14 -7.88 -17.67
CA TYR A 504 -3.57 -9.23 -17.59
C TYR A 504 -4.28 -10.28 -18.47
N GLN A 505 -5.54 -10.05 -18.84
CA GLN A 505 -6.32 -10.92 -19.72
C GLN A 505 -6.15 -10.56 -21.21
N GLY A 506 -5.30 -9.56 -21.53
CA GLY A 506 -5.13 -9.07 -22.89
C GLY A 506 -6.22 -8.11 -23.37
N ARG A 507 -7.22 -7.80 -22.54
CA ARG A 507 -8.29 -6.84 -22.86
C ARG A 507 -7.76 -5.41 -22.80
N THR A 508 -8.26 -4.56 -23.69
CA THR A 508 -7.88 -3.14 -23.76
C THR A 508 -8.88 -2.25 -23.03
N PHE A 509 -8.37 -1.23 -22.36
CA PHE A 509 -9.13 -0.26 -21.58
C PHE A 509 -8.62 1.14 -21.88
N GLU A 510 -9.54 2.09 -21.95
CA GLU A 510 -9.21 3.48 -22.22
C GLU A 510 -9.24 4.30 -20.93
N TYR A 511 -8.23 5.15 -20.74
CA TYR A 511 -8.19 6.13 -19.65
C TYR A 511 -7.87 7.52 -20.24
N PRO A 512 -8.57 8.59 -19.86
CA PRO A 512 -8.32 9.93 -20.37
C PRO A 512 -6.97 10.47 -19.88
N ASN A 513 -6.15 11.01 -20.78
CA ASN A 513 -4.81 11.52 -20.45
C ASN A 513 -4.81 13.00 -20.06
N THR A 514 -5.88 13.73 -20.35
CA THR A 514 -6.01 15.16 -20.00
C THR A 514 -7.25 15.42 -19.16
N ASN A 515 -7.12 16.31 -18.18
CA ASN A 515 -8.27 17.05 -17.66
C ASN A 515 -8.71 18.11 -18.68
N SER A 516 -9.43 17.70 -19.73
CA SER A 516 -10.16 18.65 -20.60
C SER A 516 -11.33 19.29 -19.88
#